data_AF-A0A3M1JA48-F1
#
_entry.id   AF-A0A3M1JA48-F1
#
_cell.length_a   1.000
_cell.length_b   1.000
_cell.length_c   1.000
_cell.angle_alpha   90.00
_cell.angle_beta   90.00
_cell.angle_gamma   90.00
#
_symmetry.space_group_name_H-M   'P 1'
#
loop_
_entity.id
_entity.type
_entity.pdbx_description
1 polymer ?
#
loop_
_entity_poly.entity_id
_entity_poly.type
_entity_poly.pdbx_seq_one_letter_code
_entity_poly.pdbx_strand_id
1 'polypeptide(L)'
;LDPPHFGGGTTSLEALAAGTPVVTRPGPFLRSRMAWGCYQKMGVFDAVANSAEEYVSRAVQLAANADLRAHVAGKIRATAPVLFEDRQFVRDIEQFFKQAVQTENPDIQ
;
A
#
# COMPACT_ATOMS: atom_id res chain seq x y z
N LEU A 1 9.09 5.69 7.73
CA LEU A 1 9.84 5.88 6.47
C LEU A 1 9.98 4.51 5.82
N ASP A 2 9.72 4.41 4.52
CA ASP A 2 9.83 3.17 3.73
C ASP A 2 11.21 3.09 3.05
N PRO A 3 12.02 2.05 3.26
CA PRO A 3 13.36 1.99 2.68
C PRO A 3 13.33 1.98 1.14
N PRO A 4 14.23 2.70 0.46
CA PRO A 4 14.32 2.68 -0.99
C PRO A 4 14.82 1.31 -1.50
N HIS A 5 14.45 0.96 -2.74
CA HIS A 5 14.81 -0.28 -3.45
C HIS A 5 14.20 -1.58 -2.91
N PHE A 6 14.06 -1.71 -1.59
CA PHE A 6 13.39 -2.81 -0.92
C PHE A 6 12.52 -2.23 0.20
N GLY A 7 11.28 -1.93 -0.15
CA GLY A 7 10.32 -1.31 0.76
C GLY A 7 9.67 -2.33 1.69
N GLY A 8 8.99 -1.82 2.70
CA GLY A 8 8.17 -2.58 3.64
C GLY A 8 6.90 -3.10 2.98
N GLY A 9 6.59 -4.37 3.24
CA GLY A 9 5.29 -4.98 3.00
C GLY A 9 4.45 -4.97 4.27
N THR A 10 4.65 -5.97 5.13
CA THR A 10 3.91 -6.14 6.41
C THR A 10 4.07 -4.94 7.33
N THR A 11 5.30 -4.43 7.52
CA THR A 11 5.55 -3.28 8.40
C THR A 11 4.84 -2.01 7.91
N SER A 12 4.72 -1.84 6.60
CA SER A 12 3.93 -0.75 6.01
C SER A 12 2.43 -0.94 6.28
N LEU A 13 1.91 -2.16 6.14
CA LEU A 13 0.52 -2.48 6.46
C LEU A 13 0.19 -2.23 7.94
N GLU A 14 1.06 -2.64 8.86
CA GLU A 14 0.90 -2.42 10.30
C GLU A 14 0.89 -0.92 10.64
N ALA A 15 1.82 -0.15 10.05
CA ALA A 15 1.86 1.29 10.23
C ALA A 15 0.57 1.96 9.72
N LEU A 16 0.09 1.56 8.54
CA LEU A 16 -1.16 2.08 7.95
C LEU A 16 -2.40 1.66 8.76
N ALA A 17 -2.44 0.45 9.31
CA ALA A 17 -3.48 0.00 10.24
C ALA A 17 -3.54 0.88 11.49
N ALA A 18 -2.38 1.33 11.99
CA ALA A 18 -2.28 2.28 13.08
C ALA A 18 -2.55 3.75 12.66
N GLY A 19 -2.87 4.00 11.38
CA GLY A 19 -3.08 5.35 10.87
C GLY A 19 -1.81 6.18 10.70
N THR A 20 -0.63 5.55 10.72
CA THR A 20 0.66 6.22 10.67
C THR A 20 1.11 6.42 9.21
N PRO A 21 1.35 7.68 8.77
CA PRO A 21 1.88 7.94 7.44
C PRO A 21 3.28 7.34 7.27
N VAL A 22 3.44 6.51 6.23
CA VAL A 22 4.72 5.95 5.80
C VAL A 22 5.16 6.66 4.52
N VAL A 23 6.20 7.49 4.58
CA VAL A 23 6.75 8.11 3.37
C VAL A 23 7.43 7.04 2.51
N THR A 24 7.03 6.92 1.24
CA THR A 24 7.53 5.91 0.28
C THR A 24 7.88 6.54 -1.06
N ARG A 25 8.80 5.91 -1.79
CA ARG A 25 9.17 6.26 -3.17
C ARG A 25 9.13 4.99 -4.03
N PRO A 26 8.07 4.77 -4.83
CA PRO A 26 7.96 3.58 -5.65
C PRO A 26 9.09 3.52 -6.69
N GLY A 27 9.80 2.39 -6.73
CA GLY A 27 10.76 2.06 -7.77
C GLY A 27 10.14 1.24 -8.91
N PRO A 28 10.97 0.76 -9.85
CA PRO A 28 10.48 -0.02 -11.00
C PRO A 28 10.06 -1.45 -10.65
N PHE A 29 10.46 -1.97 -9.49
CA PHE A 29 10.22 -3.37 -9.11
C PHE A 29 9.18 -3.51 -8.00
N LEU A 30 8.44 -4.63 -7.99
CA LEU A 30 7.39 -4.94 -7.01
C LEU A 30 7.83 -4.74 -5.55
N ARG A 31 9.04 -5.21 -5.21
CA ARG A 31 9.63 -5.09 -3.86
C ARG A 31 9.77 -3.66 -3.34
N SER A 32 9.63 -2.66 -4.20
CA SER A 32 9.66 -1.23 -3.83
C SER A 32 8.30 -0.54 -3.95
N ARG A 33 7.22 -1.30 -4.20
CA ARG A 33 5.89 -0.76 -4.55
C ARG A 33 4.77 -1.22 -3.62
N MET A 34 5.07 -2.02 -2.60
CA MET A 34 4.05 -2.54 -1.67
C MET A 34 3.35 -1.41 -0.90
N ALA A 35 4.09 -0.52 -0.26
CA ALA A 35 3.53 0.65 0.43
C ALA A 35 2.75 1.57 -0.53
N TRP A 36 3.28 1.80 -1.73
CA TRP A 36 2.61 2.57 -2.78
C TRP A 36 1.29 1.94 -3.23
N GLY A 37 1.22 0.62 -3.41
CA GLY A 37 -0.01 -0.08 -3.76
C GLY A 37 -1.10 0.05 -2.68
N CYS A 38 -0.69 0.06 -1.40
CA CYS A 38 -1.62 0.35 -0.30
C CYS A 38 -2.19 1.78 -0.42
N TYR A 39 -1.34 2.77 -0.67
CA TYR A 39 -1.76 4.14 -0.91
C TYR A 39 -2.69 4.29 -2.11
N GLN A 40 -2.45 3.53 -3.18
CA GLN A 40 -3.37 3.49 -4.33
C GLN A 40 -4.75 2.94 -3.96
N LYS A 41 -4.83 1.80 -3.25
CA LYS A 41 -6.13 1.25 -2.80
C LYS A 41 -6.87 2.23 -1.89
N MET A 42 -6.16 2.97 -1.04
CA MET A 42 -6.73 3.98 -0.15
C MET A 42 -7.09 5.31 -0.84
N GLY A 43 -6.53 5.61 -2.02
CA GLY A 43 -6.66 6.92 -2.65
C GLY A 43 -5.95 8.05 -1.89
N VAL A 44 -4.92 7.74 -1.10
CA VAL A 44 -4.17 8.70 -0.27
C VAL A 44 -2.73 8.78 -0.79
N PHE A 45 -2.28 9.96 -1.22
CA PHE A 45 -0.95 10.12 -1.85
C PHE A 45 -0.03 11.12 -1.13
N ASP A 46 -0.47 11.67 0.00
CA ASP A 46 0.24 12.72 0.74
C ASP A 46 1.66 12.28 1.20
N ALA A 47 1.90 10.98 1.35
CA ALA A 47 3.20 10.39 1.73
C ALA A 47 3.93 9.67 0.58
N VAL A 48 3.52 9.86 -0.68
CA VAL A 48 4.15 9.23 -1.85
C VAL A 48 5.04 10.24 -2.56
N ALA A 49 6.32 9.92 -2.71
CA ALA A 49 7.31 10.73 -3.42
C ALA A 49 7.67 10.15 -4.79
N ASN A 50 8.03 11.00 -5.74
CA ASN A 50 8.42 10.64 -7.11
C ASN A 50 9.93 10.79 -7.36
N SER A 51 10.66 11.45 -6.46
CA SER A 51 12.12 11.57 -6.50
C SER A 51 12.75 11.36 -5.12
N ALA A 52 14.08 11.25 -5.06
CA ALA A 52 14.81 11.13 -3.80
C ALA A 52 14.69 12.43 -2.98
N GLU A 53 14.74 13.58 -3.64
CA GLU A 53 14.58 14.91 -3.05
C GLU A 53 13.16 15.09 -2.49
N GLU A 54 12.14 14.65 -3.25
CA GLU A 54 10.75 14.69 -2.77
C GLU A 54 10.54 13.74 -1.57
N TYR A 55 11.19 12.58 -1.57
CA TYR A 55 11.13 11.64 -0.44
C TYR A 55 11.64 12.30 0.85
N VAL A 56 12.80 12.96 0.78
CA VAL A 56 13.37 13.71 1.91
C VAL A 56 12.46 14.88 2.29
N SER A 57 12.02 15.69 1.32
CA SER A 57 11.16 16.85 1.56
C SER A 57 9.85 16.46 2.24
N ARG A 58 9.18 15.40 1.78
CA ARG A 58 7.95 14.88 2.41
C ARG A 58 8.20 14.35 3.81
N ALA A 59 9.30 13.62 4.02
CA ALA A 59 9.68 13.15 5.35
C ALA A 59 9.87 14.30 6.34
N VAL A 60 10.58 15.36 5.92
CA VAL A 60 10.79 16.55 6.75
C VAL A 60 9.50 17.32 6.99
N GLN A 61 8.68 17.55 5.96
CA GLN A 61 7.40 18.25 6.10
C GLN A 61 6.46 17.53 7.06
N LEU A 62 6.30 16.21 6.89
CA LEU A 62 5.52 15.41 7.82
C LEU A 62 6.16 15.43 9.20
N ALA A 63 7.47 15.28 9.37
CA ALA A 63 8.10 15.33 10.70
C ALA A 63 7.96 16.69 11.41
N ALA A 64 7.98 17.80 10.67
CA ALA A 64 7.96 19.15 11.24
C ALA A 64 6.55 19.73 11.46
N ASN A 65 5.56 19.34 10.65
CA ASN A 65 4.22 19.93 10.69
C ASN A 65 3.21 18.97 11.34
N ALA A 66 2.82 19.26 12.59
CA ALA A 66 1.88 18.43 13.35
C ALA A 66 0.47 18.39 12.75
N ASP A 67 -0.03 19.52 12.25
CA ASP A 67 -1.36 19.61 11.64
C ASP A 67 -1.42 18.81 10.34
N LEU A 68 -0.39 18.92 9.51
CA LEU A 68 -0.25 18.11 8.30
C LEU A 68 -0.22 16.61 8.65
N ARG A 69 0.57 16.19 9.64
CA ARG A 69 0.56 14.77 10.08
C ARG A 69 -0.82 14.33 10.53
N ALA A 70 -1.49 15.14 11.36
CA ALA A 70 -2.81 14.81 11.88
C ALA A 70 -3.83 14.66 10.75
N HIS A 71 -3.79 15.56 9.76
CA HIS A 71 -4.62 15.52 8.57
C HIS A 71 -4.40 14.25 7.75
N VAL A 72 -3.15 13.94 7.41
CA VAL A 72 -2.81 12.73 6.63
C VAL A 72 -3.16 11.46 7.40
N ALA A 73 -2.87 11.41 8.70
CA ALA A 73 -3.25 10.29 9.55
C ALA A 73 -4.77 10.12 9.64
N GLY A 74 -5.53 11.22 9.61
CA GLY A 74 -6.99 11.20 9.54
C GLY A 74 -7.50 10.56 8.24
N LYS A 75 -6.95 10.95 7.09
CA LYS A 75 -7.25 10.31 5.80
C LYS A 75 -6.96 8.81 5.84
N ILE A 76 -5.76 8.44 6.32
CA ILE A 76 -5.35 7.03 6.39
C ILE A 76 -6.31 6.25 7.28
N ARG A 77 -6.65 6.72 8.49
CA ARG A 77 -7.60 6.00 9.36
C ARG A 77 -8.97 5.83 8.72
N ALA A 78 -9.45 6.82 7.97
CA ALA A 78 -10.74 6.74 7.28
C ALA A 78 -10.74 5.71 6.15
N THR A 79 -9.61 5.49 5.47
CA THR A 79 -9.53 4.65 4.26
C THR A 79 -8.83 3.31 4.47
N ALA A 80 -7.98 3.16 5.49
CA ALA A 80 -7.20 1.96 5.76
C ALA A 80 -8.01 0.66 5.81
N PRO A 81 -9.29 0.62 6.27
CA PRO A 81 -10.09 -0.61 6.24
C PRO A 81 -10.17 -1.28 4.85
N VAL A 82 -10.05 -0.54 3.74
CA VAL A 82 -10.04 -1.11 2.36
C VAL A 82 -8.85 -2.04 2.07
N LEU A 83 -7.81 -1.99 2.91
CA LEU A 83 -6.62 -2.82 2.78
C LEU A 83 -6.78 -4.19 3.42
N PHE A 84 -7.78 -4.35 4.30
CA PHE A 84 -7.94 -5.50 5.16
C PHE A 84 -9.26 -6.21 4.88
N GLU A 85 -9.30 -7.51 5.14
CA GLU A 85 -10.52 -8.33 5.08
C GLU A 85 -11.31 -8.22 3.76
N ASP A 86 -10.60 -8.02 2.65
CA ASP A 86 -11.18 -7.90 1.31
C ASP A 86 -11.71 -9.27 0.82
N ARG A 87 -12.95 -9.58 1.19
CA ARG A 87 -13.62 -10.83 0.78
C ARG A 87 -13.84 -10.92 -0.73
N GLN A 88 -13.86 -9.80 -1.45
CA GLN A 88 -13.98 -9.83 -2.91
C GLN A 88 -12.68 -10.35 -3.52
N PHE A 89 -11.53 -9.84 -3.06
CA PHE A 89 -10.23 -10.37 -3.48
C PHE A 89 -10.08 -11.87 -3.24
N VAL A 90 -10.56 -12.39 -2.10
CA VAL A 90 -10.55 -13.84 -1.83
C VAL A 90 -11.36 -14.61 -2.88
N ARG A 91 -12.59 -14.16 -3.18
CA ARG A 91 -13.43 -14.78 -4.22
C ARG A 91 -12.80 -14.71 -5.61
N ASP A 92 -12.15 -13.60 -5.94
CA ASP A 92 -11.50 -13.42 -7.25
C ASP A 92 -10.33 -14.40 -7.41
N ILE A 93 -9.54 -14.61 -6.35
CA ILE A 93 -8.46 -15.60 -6.34
C ILE A 93 -9.00 -17.04 -6.40
N GLU A 94 -10.07 -17.36 -5.67
CA GLU A 94 -10.75 -18.66 -5.78
C GLU A 94 -11.20 -18.95 -7.21
N GLN A 95 -11.80 -17.95 -7.86
CA GLN A 95 -12.27 -18.07 -9.23
C GLN A 95 -11.10 -18.25 -10.21
N PHE A 96 -10.02 -17.49 -10.03
CA PHE A 96 -8.81 -17.65 -10.82
C PHE A 96 -8.25 -19.07 -10.72
N PHE A 97 -8.16 -19.64 -9.50
CA PHE A 97 -7.66 -21.01 -9.33
C PHE A 97 -8.57 -22.06 -9.97
N LYS A 98 -9.89 -21.93 -9.84
CA LYS A 98 -10.85 -22.84 -10.52
C LYS A 98 -10.64 -22.82 -12.04
N GLN A 99 -10.48 -21.63 -12.62
CA GLN A 99 -10.27 -21.48 -14.06
C GLN A 99 -8.91 -22.03 -14.52
N ALA A 100 -7.84 -21.77 -13.77
CA ALA A 100 -6.50 -22.26 -14.10
C ALA A 100 -6.46 -23.80 -14.14
N VAL A 101 -7.06 -24.46 -13.14
CA VAL A 101 -7.12 -25.93 -13.07
C VAL A 101 -7.94 -26.53 -14.20
N GLN A 102 -9.12 -25.95 -14.51
CA GLN A 102 -9.96 -26.41 -15.61
C GLN A 102 -9.29 -26.26 -16.98
N THR A 103 -8.48 -25.23 -17.16
CA THR A 103 -7.75 -25.00 -18.41
C THR A 103 -6.64 -26.04 -18.62
N GLU A 104 -6.03 -26.55 -17.54
CA GLU A 104 -4.98 -27.56 -17.61
C GLU A 104 -5.51 -29.01 -17.62
N ASN A 105 -6.73 -29.26 -17.10
CA ASN A 105 -7.37 -30.58 -17.10
C ASN A 105 -8.88 -30.48 -17.41
N PRO A 106 -9.30 -30.54 -18.69
CA PRO A 106 -10.70 -30.38 -19.07
C PRO A 106 -11.64 -31.49 -18.56
N ASP A 107 -11.10 -32.60 -18.06
CA ASP A 107 -11.87 -33.78 -17.62
C ASP A 107 -12.23 -33.81 -16.12
N ILE A 108 -11.83 -32.79 -15.34
CA ILE A 108 -12.19 -32.69 -13.90
C ILE A 108 -13.40 -31.74 -13.76
N GLN A 109 -14.61 -32.32 -13.74
CA GLN A 109 -15.85 -31.64 -13.34
C GLN A 109 -16.34 -32.13 -11.97
#